data_AF-A0A5P1F1K3-F1
#
_entry.id   AF-A0A5P1F1K3-F1
#
_cell.length_a   1.000
_cell.length_b   1.000
_cell.length_c   1.000
_cell.angle_alpha   90.00
_cell.angle_beta   90.00
_cell.angle_gamma   90.00
#
_symmetry.space_group_name_H-M   'P 1'
#
loop_
_entity.id
_entity.type
_entity.pdbx_description
1 polymer ?
#
loop_
_entity_poly.entity_id
_entity_poly.type
_entity_poly.pdbx_seq_one_letter_code
_entity_poly.pdbx_strand_id
1 'polypeptide(L)'
;MKMGGLRELSVSACKSAWRMGRENPRKFIHAVKVGMAFTVVSLLYLLDPLFNGIGENAIWAIMTVVMMLEFTAGSTLYRGLNRGVGTIFGGLLAYVVQEMTASTGGAFRAVFIGASVFVVGFVATYLRFFPCVKDNYDYGMGVILVTFNLIIASSYRMPSALGFARLRLYTIGIGFSVCLVMSLIILPNWSGKDLHKSTVKKLETLSKSVEVCVNEYFEDQDTEVMEVIHEVSEQNSDKKLIDECYKGVLNLLDSKSKDEKLAQSASWERWCTRNCRRYPWQQYVKLGDVLRHFGYAAVALHGCLNSQIKLSGKTFALQTFE
;
A
#
# COMPACT_ATOMS: atom_id res chain seq x y z
N MET A 1 -23.16 17.81 31.51
CA MET A 1 -22.91 17.34 30.13
C MET A 1 -21.89 16.20 30.15
N LYS A 2 -22.36 14.99 29.80
CA LYS A 2 -21.65 13.78 29.32
C LYS A 2 -20.20 13.49 29.78
N MET A 3 -20.02 12.99 31.02
CA MET A 3 -18.81 12.21 31.39
C MET A 3 -19.01 10.69 31.21
N GLY A 4 -20.26 10.21 31.37
CA GLY A 4 -20.64 8.80 31.14
C GLY A 4 -20.54 8.35 29.67
N GLY A 5 -20.84 9.24 28.73
CA GLY A 5 -20.73 8.93 27.29
C GLY A 5 -19.30 8.70 26.81
N LEU A 6 -18.30 9.38 27.40
CA LEU A 6 -16.89 9.19 27.06
C LEU A 6 -16.34 7.85 27.56
N ARG A 7 -16.78 7.39 28.73
CA ARG A 7 -16.42 6.05 29.24
C ARG A 7 -17.04 4.94 28.41
N GLU A 8 -18.34 5.03 28.11
CA GLU A 8 -19.05 4.07 27.24
C GLU A 8 -18.41 3.95 25.84
N LEU A 9 -18.07 5.10 25.23
CA LEU A 9 -17.35 5.14 23.95
C LEU A 9 -15.94 4.52 24.05
N SER A 10 -15.22 4.76 25.15
CA SER A 10 -13.89 4.19 25.37
C SER A 10 -13.93 2.67 25.56
N VAL A 11 -14.90 2.13 26.30
CA VAL A 11 -15.08 0.68 26.48
C VAL A 11 -15.49 0.02 25.16
N SER A 12 -16.41 0.63 24.41
CA SER A 12 -16.83 0.14 23.09
C SER A 12 -15.66 0.15 22.10
N ALA A 13 -14.87 1.22 22.06
CA ALA A 13 -13.68 1.32 21.24
C ALA A 13 -12.62 0.29 21.62
N CYS A 14 -12.38 0.07 22.91
CA CYS A 14 -11.43 -0.94 23.40
C CYS A 14 -11.88 -2.37 23.01
N LYS A 15 -13.18 -2.67 23.15
CA LYS A 15 -13.75 -3.97 22.74
C LYS A 15 -13.65 -4.18 21.22
N SER A 16 -13.87 -3.13 20.44
CA SER A 16 -13.73 -3.14 18.98
C SER A 16 -12.26 -3.32 18.55
N ALA A 17 -11.32 -2.60 19.18
CA ALA A 17 -9.89 -2.74 18.94
C ALA A 17 -9.38 -4.15 19.30
N TRP A 18 -9.84 -4.69 20.44
CA TRP A 18 -9.51 -6.05 20.85
C TRP A 18 -10.03 -7.10 19.86
N ARG A 19 -11.27 -6.94 19.40
CA ARG A 19 -11.86 -7.79 18.36
C ARG A 19 -11.06 -7.71 17.06
N MET A 20 -10.71 -6.50 16.61
CA MET A 20 -9.91 -6.28 15.42
C MET A 20 -8.53 -6.94 15.51
N GLY A 21 -7.88 -6.86 16.67
CA GLY A 21 -6.59 -7.50 16.92
C GLY A 21 -6.68 -9.04 16.87
N ARG A 22 -7.75 -9.61 17.42
CA ARG A 22 -8.01 -11.06 17.40
C ARG A 22 -8.33 -11.57 15.98
N GLU A 23 -9.12 -10.83 15.21
CA GLU A 23 -9.48 -11.18 13.83
C GLU A 23 -8.30 -11.06 12.86
N ASN A 24 -7.38 -10.13 13.11
CA ASN A 24 -6.23 -9.87 12.24
C ASN A 24 -4.90 -9.89 13.01
N PRO A 25 -4.40 -11.07 13.42
CA PRO A 25 -3.22 -11.19 14.27
C PRO A 25 -1.97 -10.55 13.64
N ARG A 26 -1.84 -10.59 12.30
CA ARG A 26 -0.71 -9.94 11.59
C ARG A 26 -0.74 -8.42 11.68
N LYS A 27 -1.93 -7.80 11.65
CA LYS A 27 -2.08 -6.34 11.80
C LYS A 27 -1.76 -5.90 13.23
N PHE A 28 -2.20 -6.68 14.20
CA PHE A 28 -1.85 -6.48 15.60
C PHE A 28 -0.34 -6.57 15.83
N ILE A 29 0.30 -7.64 15.35
CA ILE A 29 1.75 -7.82 15.42
C ILE A 29 2.48 -6.64 14.76
N HIS A 30 2.04 -6.18 13.60
CA HIS A 30 2.64 -5.01 12.93
C HIS A 30 2.50 -3.73 13.77
N ALA A 31 1.33 -3.46 14.36
CA ALA A 31 1.14 -2.31 15.24
C ALA A 31 2.10 -2.35 16.46
N VAL A 32 2.29 -3.54 17.05
CA VAL A 32 3.25 -3.75 18.14
C VAL A 32 4.68 -3.45 17.67
N LYS A 33 5.09 -3.92 16.48
CA LYS A 33 6.42 -3.62 15.91
C LYS A 33 6.64 -2.13 15.72
N VAL A 34 5.62 -1.41 15.26
CA VAL A 34 5.69 0.05 15.08
C VAL A 34 5.90 0.75 16.42
N GLY A 35 5.14 0.37 17.45
CA GLY A 35 5.35 0.89 18.81
C GLY A 35 6.74 0.55 19.37
N MET A 36 7.21 -0.68 19.16
CA MET A 36 8.56 -1.12 19.55
C MET A 36 9.65 -0.34 18.81
N ALA A 37 9.48 -0.06 17.52
CA ALA A 37 10.43 0.74 16.75
C ALA A 37 10.54 2.16 17.30
N PHE A 38 9.42 2.81 17.61
CA PHE A 38 9.43 4.14 18.24
C PHE A 38 10.08 4.13 19.61
N THR A 39 9.72 3.17 20.47
CA THR A 39 10.33 3.07 21.80
C THR A 39 11.84 2.84 21.73
N VAL A 40 12.32 1.97 20.83
CA VAL A 40 13.76 1.76 20.62
C VAL A 40 14.43 3.04 20.12
N VAL A 41 13.88 3.74 19.13
CA VAL A 41 14.47 5.01 18.64
C VAL A 41 14.47 6.09 19.72
N SER A 42 13.41 6.20 20.52
CA SER A 42 13.34 7.12 21.65
C SER A 42 14.33 6.76 22.77
N LEU A 43 14.52 5.47 23.07
CA LEU A 43 15.50 5.01 24.06
C LEU A 43 16.93 5.23 23.57
N LEU A 44 17.22 4.97 22.29
CA LEU A 44 18.52 5.27 21.68
C LEU A 44 18.86 6.76 21.75
N TYR A 45 17.85 7.64 21.77
CA TYR A 45 18.04 9.07 21.98
C TYR A 45 18.38 9.41 23.44
N LEU A 46 17.76 8.74 24.40
CA LEU A 46 18.02 8.96 25.83
C LEU A 46 19.37 8.42 26.29
N LEU A 47 19.98 7.51 25.53
CA LEU A 47 21.32 6.99 25.80
C LEU A 47 22.38 7.92 25.17
N ASP A 48 22.94 8.81 26.00
CA ASP A 48 23.94 9.85 25.68
C ASP A 48 25.12 9.47 24.75
N PRO A 49 25.74 8.25 24.77
CA PRO A 49 26.95 8.03 23.99
C PRO A 49 26.75 8.03 22.46
N LEU A 50 25.51 7.88 21.95
CA LEU A 50 25.21 7.95 20.51
C LEU A 50 24.85 9.37 20.03
N PHE A 51 24.55 10.30 20.94
CA PHE A 51 23.89 11.58 20.60
C PHE A 51 24.68 12.85 20.91
N ASN A 52 25.91 12.76 21.43
CA ASN A 52 26.84 13.89 21.68
C ASN A 52 27.21 14.75 20.44
N GLY A 53 26.56 14.56 19.29
CA GLY A 53 26.63 15.45 18.12
C GLY A 53 25.33 15.53 17.28
N ILE A 54 24.22 14.95 17.75
CA ILE A 54 22.99 14.75 16.94
C ILE A 54 21.75 15.38 17.60
N GLY A 55 21.85 15.98 18.79
CA GLY A 55 20.71 16.44 19.62
C GLY A 55 19.56 17.16 18.89
N GLU A 56 19.84 18.10 17.98
CA GLU A 56 18.79 18.81 17.21
C GLU A 56 18.13 17.97 16.09
N ASN A 57 18.68 16.79 15.75
CA ASN A 57 18.26 15.97 14.61
C ASN A 57 17.42 14.75 15.00
N ALA A 58 17.09 14.57 16.27
CA ALA A 58 16.32 13.42 16.76
C ALA A 58 14.94 13.30 16.11
N ILE A 59 14.30 14.44 15.82
CA ILE A 59 13.02 14.49 15.10
C ILE A 59 13.11 13.76 13.76
N TRP A 60 14.26 13.85 13.06
CA TRP A 60 14.46 13.21 11.77
C TRP A 60 14.48 11.69 11.88
N ALA A 61 15.05 11.12 12.95
CA ALA A 61 15.07 9.66 13.17
C ALA A 61 13.67 9.11 13.51
N ILE A 62 12.85 9.85 14.25
CA ILE A 62 11.46 9.44 14.51
C ILE A 62 10.65 9.51 13.21
N MET A 63 10.81 10.58 12.43
CA MET A 63 10.16 10.75 11.14
C MET A 63 10.61 9.71 10.10
N THR A 64 11.82 9.17 10.20
CA THR A 64 12.25 8.06 9.32
C THR A 64 11.50 6.79 9.63
N VAL A 65 11.35 6.43 10.91
CA VAL A 65 10.56 5.25 11.31
C VAL A 65 9.13 5.33 10.80
N VAL A 66 8.44 6.46 11.02
CA VAL A 66 7.06 6.66 10.55
C VAL A 66 6.93 6.42 9.04
N MET A 67 7.87 6.94 8.25
CA MET A 67 7.76 6.88 6.79
C MET A 67 8.25 5.58 6.17
N MET A 68 9.21 4.91 6.82
CA MET A 68 9.87 3.71 6.29
C MET A 68 9.18 2.43 6.73
N LEU A 69 8.73 2.36 7.98
CA LEU A 69 8.18 1.13 8.53
C LEU A 69 6.81 0.85 7.91
N GLU A 70 6.77 -0.18 7.09
CA GLU A 70 5.59 -0.57 6.33
C GLU A 70 5.15 -1.99 6.70
N PHE A 71 3.93 -2.35 6.31
CA PHE A 71 3.31 -3.62 6.74
C PHE A 71 4.12 -4.86 6.32
N THR A 72 4.80 -4.79 5.17
CA THR A 72 5.64 -5.85 4.62
C THR A 72 7.12 -5.49 4.70
N ALA A 73 7.97 -6.52 4.82
CA ALA A 73 9.41 -6.35 4.85
C ALA A 73 9.95 -5.75 3.54
N GLY A 74 9.42 -6.20 2.40
CA GLY A 74 9.81 -5.68 1.08
C GLY A 74 9.51 -4.19 0.90
N SER A 75 8.33 -3.73 1.36
CA SER A 75 7.97 -2.31 1.30
C SER A 75 8.87 -1.45 2.21
N THR A 76 9.21 -1.96 3.40
CA THR A 76 10.16 -1.30 4.31
C THR A 76 11.54 -1.16 3.68
N LEU A 77 12.05 -2.22 3.05
CA LEU A 77 13.32 -2.21 2.32
C LEU A 77 13.31 -1.20 1.16
N TYR A 78 12.26 -1.25 0.32
CA TYR A 78 12.08 -0.34 -0.81
C TYR A 78 12.09 1.13 -0.37
N ARG A 79 11.28 1.49 0.63
CA ARG A 79 11.21 2.86 1.14
C ARG A 79 12.49 3.30 1.81
N GLY A 80 13.11 2.43 2.61
CA GLY A 80 14.35 2.75 3.30
C GLY A 80 15.51 3.02 2.34
N LEU A 81 15.70 2.16 1.34
CA LEU A 81 16.73 2.34 0.32
C LEU A 81 16.47 3.57 -0.56
N ASN A 82 15.23 3.75 -1.03
CA ASN A 82 14.88 4.94 -1.81
C ASN A 82 15.04 6.24 -1.03
N ARG A 83 14.83 6.22 0.29
CA ARG A 83 15.09 7.38 1.14
C ARG A 83 16.57 7.68 1.27
N GLY A 84 17.41 6.65 1.43
CA GLY A 84 18.87 6.83 1.44
C GLY A 84 19.37 7.43 0.13
N VAL A 85 19.02 6.79 -0.99
CA VAL A 85 19.40 7.23 -2.35
C VAL A 85 18.87 8.64 -2.63
N GLY A 86 17.59 8.92 -2.35
CA GLY A 86 17.02 10.25 -2.55
C GLY A 86 17.68 11.33 -1.70
N THR A 87 18.15 10.99 -0.49
CA THR A 87 18.89 11.92 0.37
C THR A 87 20.26 12.24 -0.21
N ILE A 88 20.96 11.25 -0.78
CA ILE A 88 22.25 11.46 -1.45
C ILE A 88 22.08 12.39 -2.65
N PHE A 89 21.10 12.12 -3.53
CA PHE A 89 20.83 12.97 -4.69
C PHE A 89 20.37 14.38 -4.30
N GLY A 90 19.46 14.50 -3.33
CA GLY A 90 19.01 15.81 -2.84
C GLY A 90 20.15 16.62 -2.19
N GLY A 91 21.04 15.95 -1.44
CA GLY A 91 22.23 16.56 -0.85
C GLY A 91 23.27 16.99 -1.89
N LEU A 92 23.49 16.17 -2.92
CA LEU A 92 24.40 16.49 -4.01
C LEU A 92 23.90 17.70 -4.81
N LEU A 93 22.61 17.73 -5.16
CA LEU A 93 21.99 18.88 -5.83
C LEU A 93 22.13 20.16 -5.00
N ALA A 94 21.89 20.07 -3.69
CA ALA A 94 22.02 21.22 -2.79
C ALA A 94 23.47 21.70 -2.69
N TYR A 95 24.44 20.78 -2.65
CA TYR A 95 25.87 21.11 -2.67
C TYR A 95 26.26 21.86 -3.95
N VAL A 96 25.85 21.38 -5.12
CA VAL A 96 26.11 22.05 -6.41
C VAL A 96 25.57 23.48 -6.42
N VAL A 97 24.34 23.69 -5.94
CA VAL A 97 23.74 25.03 -5.85
C VAL A 97 24.53 25.94 -4.89
N GLN A 98 24.97 25.43 -3.74
CA GLN A 98 25.76 26.21 -2.79
C GLN A 98 27.10 26.62 -3.38
N GLU A 99 27.79 25.72 -4.07
CA GLU A 99 29.07 25.99 -4.72
C GLU A 99 28.92 27.06 -5.81
N MET A 100 27.88 26.96 -6.66
CA MET A 100 27.58 27.97 -7.69
C MET A 100 27.26 29.36 -7.11
N THR A 101 26.82 29.40 -5.86
CA THR A 101 26.46 30.65 -5.19
C THR A 101 27.54 31.17 -4.24
N ALA A 102 28.65 30.43 -4.06
CA ALA A 102 29.72 30.78 -3.13
C ALA A 102 30.44 32.08 -3.55
N SER A 103 30.59 32.31 -4.85
CA SER A 103 31.30 33.45 -5.43
C SER A 103 30.39 34.66 -5.75
N THR A 104 29.09 34.56 -5.42
CA THR A 104 28.04 35.45 -5.93
C THR A 104 27.56 36.41 -4.83
N GLY A 105 27.50 37.71 -5.12
CA GLY A 105 27.07 38.76 -4.17
C GLY A 105 25.63 38.55 -3.63
N GLY A 106 25.31 39.17 -2.49
CA GLY A 106 24.12 38.84 -1.68
C GLY A 106 22.76 38.86 -2.40
N ALA A 107 22.49 39.87 -3.24
CA ALA A 107 21.22 39.96 -3.98
C ALA A 107 21.10 38.87 -5.07
N PHE A 108 22.17 38.67 -5.85
CA PHE A 108 22.23 37.59 -6.85
C PHE A 108 22.17 36.20 -6.21
N ARG A 109 22.75 36.04 -5.01
CA ARG A 109 22.68 34.81 -4.22
C ARG A 109 21.25 34.41 -3.86
N ALA A 110 20.46 35.36 -3.35
CA ALA A 110 19.06 35.08 -3.02
C ALA A 110 18.22 34.72 -4.26
N VAL A 111 18.40 35.45 -5.36
CA VAL A 111 17.70 35.19 -6.63
C VAL A 111 18.05 33.81 -7.19
N PHE A 112 19.34 33.45 -7.21
CA PHE A 112 19.80 32.15 -7.71
C PHE A 112 19.27 30.99 -6.87
N ILE A 113 19.28 31.12 -5.54
CA ILE A 113 18.72 30.11 -4.63
C ILE A 113 17.21 29.95 -4.91
N GLY A 114 16.46 31.06 -5.01
CA GLY A 114 15.04 31.02 -5.32
C GLY A 114 14.73 30.36 -6.67
N ALA A 115 15.50 30.69 -7.70
CA ALA A 115 15.39 30.08 -9.02
C ALA A 115 15.68 28.57 -8.98
N SER A 116 16.72 28.15 -8.24
CA SER A 116 17.07 26.73 -8.10
C SER A 116 15.95 25.92 -7.40
N VAL A 117 15.33 26.49 -6.37
CA VAL A 117 14.18 25.89 -5.67
C VAL A 117 12.99 25.72 -6.61
N PHE A 118 12.70 26.76 -7.40
CA PHE A 118 11.64 26.70 -8.40
C PHE A 118 11.93 25.62 -9.46
N VAL A 119 13.13 25.61 -10.05
CA VAL A 119 13.50 24.67 -11.12
C VAL A 119 13.49 23.23 -10.62
N VAL A 120 14.15 22.94 -9.48
CA VAL A 120 14.17 21.58 -8.92
C VAL A 120 12.76 21.14 -8.51
N GLY A 121 11.96 22.04 -7.93
CA GLY A 121 10.55 21.78 -7.60
C GLY A 121 9.69 21.46 -8.80
N PHE A 122 9.82 22.26 -9.86
CA PHE A 122 9.12 22.07 -11.13
C PHE A 122 9.52 20.74 -11.78
N VAL A 123 10.82 20.50 -11.97
CA VAL A 123 11.33 19.27 -12.61
C VAL A 123 10.93 18.04 -11.81
N ALA A 124 11.11 18.04 -10.49
CA ALA A 124 10.75 16.88 -9.66
C ALA A 124 9.25 16.58 -9.70
N THR A 125 8.40 17.61 -9.70
CA THR A 125 6.93 17.45 -9.77
C THR A 125 6.48 17.05 -11.17
N TYR A 126 7.07 17.63 -12.21
CA TYR A 126 6.76 17.29 -13.59
C TYR A 126 7.13 15.84 -13.92
N LEU A 127 8.31 15.39 -13.49
CA LEU A 127 8.76 14.01 -13.66
C LEU A 127 7.82 13.00 -13.00
N ARG A 128 7.12 13.36 -11.90
CA ARG A 128 6.15 12.47 -11.22
C ARG A 128 4.88 12.20 -12.02
N PHE A 129 4.54 13.02 -13.02
CA PHE A 129 3.40 12.74 -13.88
C PHE A 129 3.68 11.63 -14.90
N PHE A 130 4.95 11.32 -15.18
CA PHE A 130 5.30 10.21 -16.07
C PHE A 130 5.05 8.86 -15.39
N PRO A 131 4.28 7.94 -16.00
CA PRO A 131 3.96 6.64 -15.42
C PRO A 131 5.20 5.84 -14.97
N CYS A 132 6.26 5.85 -15.79
CA CYS A 132 7.51 5.15 -15.49
C CYS A 132 8.15 5.58 -14.16
N VAL A 133 8.07 6.87 -13.84
CA VAL A 133 8.61 7.46 -12.60
C VAL A 133 7.61 7.31 -11.46
N LYS A 134 6.32 7.53 -11.74
CA LYS A 134 5.24 7.42 -10.75
C LYS A 134 5.20 6.05 -10.08
N ASP A 135 5.31 4.99 -10.88
CA ASP A 135 5.12 3.63 -10.37
C ASP A 135 6.35 3.12 -9.60
N ASN A 136 7.56 3.58 -9.96
CA ASN A 136 8.82 3.04 -9.43
C ASN A 136 9.61 3.99 -8.52
N TYR A 137 9.38 5.30 -8.62
CA TYR A 137 10.26 6.31 -8.02
C TYR A 137 9.52 7.46 -7.34
N ASP A 138 8.17 7.47 -7.29
CA ASP A 138 7.42 8.60 -6.72
C ASP A 138 7.84 8.97 -5.27
N TYR A 139 8.06 7.94 -4.44
CA TYR A 139 8.59 8.14 -3.08
C TYR A 139 9.99 8.76 -3.10
N GLY A 140 10.89 8.26 -3.96
CA GLY A 140 12.26 8.75 -4.09
C GLY A 140 12.32 10.21 -4.57
N MET A 141 11.50 10.57 -5.56
CA MET A 141 11.38 11.95 -6.06
C MET A 141 10.95 12.92 -4.94
N GLY A 142 10.04 12.48 -4.08
CA GLY A 142 9.63 13.27 -2.90
C GLY A 142 10.76 13.47 -1.90
N VAL A 143 11.54 12.43 -1.65
CA VAL A 143 12.69 12.52 -0.74
C VAL A 143 13.78 13.45 -1.31
N ILE A 144 14.07 13.38 -2.61
CA ILE A 144 15.01 14.30 -3.27
C ILE A 144 14.54 15.74 -3.06
N LEU A 145 13.28 16.02 -3.36
CA LEU A 145 12.70 17.35 -3.26
C LEU A 145 12.73 17.90 -1.82
N VAL A 146 12.27 17.11 -0.85
CA VAL A 146 12.27 17.52 0.56
C VAL A 146 13.67 17.72 1.09
N THR A 147 14.62 16.85 0.72
CA THR A 147 16.00 16.94 1.20
C THR A 147 16.70 18.15 0.61
N PHE A 148 16.58 18.38 -0.71
CA PHE A 148 17.14 19.55 -1.37
C PHE A 148 16.61 20.85 -0.73
N ASN A 149 15.29 21.01 -0.63
CA ASN A 149 14.69 22.20 -0.06
C ASN A 149 15.09 22.42 1.40
N LEU A 150 15.18 21.35 2.19
CA LEU A 150 15.61 21.48 3.57
C LEU A 150 17.07 21.92 3.67
N ILE A 151 17.99 21.34 2.90
CA ILE A 151 19.41 21.71 2.95
C ILE A 151 19.59 23.16 2.51
N ILE A 152 18.89 23.58 1.45
CA ILE A 152 18.93 24.96 0.97
C ILE A 152 18.34 25.92 2.01
N ALA A 153 17.19 25.61 2.62
CA ALA A 153 16.61 26.42 3.70
C ALA A 153 17.50 26.47 4.95
N SER A 154 18.15 25.36 5.29
CA SER A 154 19.11 25.25 6.40
C SER A 154 20.40 26.00 6.12
N SER A 155 20.78 26.18 4.85
CA SER A 155 22.04 26.84 4.46
C SER A 155 22.12 28.30 4.91
N TYR A 156 20.98 28.92 5.21
CA TYR A 156 20.90 30.25 5.81
C TYR A 156 21.44 30.29 7.25
N ARG A 157 21.40 29.17 7.98
CA ARG A 157 21.83 29.07 9.38
C ARG A 157 23.18 28.37 9.55
N MET A 158 23.53 27.46 8.64
CA MET A 158 24.75 26.64 8.69
C MET A 158 25.38 26.55 7.29
N PRO A 159 26.64 26.96 7.09
CA PRO A 159 27.23 27.09 5.75
C PRO A 159 27.66 25.77 5.08
N SER A 160 27.55 24.61 5.74
CA SER A 160 28.05 23.33 5.20
C SER A 160 26.95 22.35 4.74
N ALA A 161 26.60 22.35 3.44
CA ALA A 161 25.67 21.38 2.83
C ALA A 161 26.05 19.92 3.13
N LEU A 162 27.32 19.57 2.93
CA LEU A 162 27.78 18.18 3.03
C LEU A 162 27.74 17.65 4.46
N GLY A 163 28.04 18.50 5.45
CA GLY A 163 27.90 18.15 6.86
C GLY A 163 26.46 17.82 7.22
N PHE A 164 25.53 18.68 6.79
CA PHE A 164 24.10 18.47 7.02
C PHE A 164 23.56 17.22 6.29
N ALA A 165 23.94 17.01 5.03
CA ALA A 165 23.56 15.83 4.27
C ALA A 165 24.08 14.54 4.92
N ARG A 166 25.32 14.54 5.43
CA ARG A 166 25.91 13.40 6.14
C ARG A 166 25.16 13.07 7.43
N LEU A 167 24.81 14.09 8.20
CA LEU A 167 24.03 13.94 9.44
C LEU A 167 22.62 13.38 9.16
N ARG A 168 21.99 13.84 8.08
CA ARG A 168 20.74 13.27 7.54
C ARG A 168 20.90 11.80 7.16
N LEU A 169 21.99 11.41 6.51
CA LEU A 169 22.24 10.01 6.15
C LEU A 169 22.48 9.14 7.39
N TYR A 170 23.20 9.61 8.39
CA TYR A 170 23.40 8.87 9.64
C TYR A 170 22.08 8.64 10.39
N THR A 171 21.26 9.68 10.55
CA THR A 171 19.94 9.56 11.20
C THR A 171 18.97 8.65 10.41
N ILE A 172 19.02 8.69 9.08
CA ILE A 172 18.31 7.75 8.21
C ILE A 172 18.83 6.32 8.43
N GLY A 173 20.15 6.13 8.50
CA GLY A 173 20.78 4.83 8.72
C GLY A 173 20.36 4.19 10.03
N ILE A 174 20.32 4.97 11.12
CA ILE A 174 19.87 4.50 12.45
C ILE A 174 18.39 4.07 12.38
N GLY A 175 17.51 4.95 11.88
CA GLY A 175 16.08 4.65 11.77
C GLY A 175 15.81 3.45 10.85
N PHE A 176 16.49 3.38 9.71
CA PHE A 176 16.39 2.27 8.76
C PHE A 176 16.84 0.95 9.39
N SER A 177 17.93 0.95 10.16
CA SER A 177 18.43 -0.24 10.86
C SER A 177 17.41 -0.77 11.85
N VAL A 178 16.81 0.11 12.66
CA VAL A 178 15.74 -0.28 13.60
C VAL A 178 14.54 -0.83 12.85
N CYS A 179 14.11 -0.17 11.77
CA CYS A 179 13.00 -0.66 10.94
C CYS A 179 13.28 -2.03 10.33
N LEU A 180 14.51 -2.29 9.85
CA LEU A 180 14.89 -3.58 9.29
C LEU A 180 14.87 -4.69 10.34
N VAL A 181 15.42 -4.45 11.53
CA VAL A 181 15.38 -5.40 12.64
C VAL A 181 13.94 -5.77 12.98
N MET A 182 13.07 -4.77 13.13
CA MET A 182 11.65 -4.98 13.45
C MET A 182 10.89 -5.72 12.32
N SER A 183 11.19 -5.42 11.06
CA SER A 183 10.48 -6.00 9.91
C SER A 183 10.96 -7.39 9.50
N LEU A 184 12.26 -7.69 9.65
CA LEU A 184 12.87 -8.94 9.19
C LEU A 184 13.00 -10.00 10.31
N ILE A 185 13.29 -9.59 11.54
CA ILE A 185 13.59 -10.53 12.65
C ILE A 185 12.31 -10.88 13.41
N ILE A 186 11.49 -9.88 13.74
CA ILE A 186 10.23 -10.10 14.46
C ILE A 186 9.18 -10.52 13.43
N LEU A 187 8.79 -11.79 13.39
CA LEU A 187 7.65 -12.34 12.60
C LEU A 187 7.43 -11.66 11.23
N PRO A 188 8.31 -11.89 10.24
CA PRO A 188 8.30 -11.15 8.98
C PRO A 188 7.02 -11.37 8.17
N ASN A 189 6.43 -10.27 7.69
CA ASN A 189 5.30 -10.29 6.77
C ASN A 189 5.82 -10.18 5.33
N TRP A 190 5.56 -11.22 4.54
CA TRP A 190 6.05 -11.36 3.16
C TRP A 190 4.95 -11.02 2.16
N SER A 191 5.19 -9.99 1.37
CA SER A 191 4.31 -9.54 0.29
C SER A 191 4.11 -10.62 -0.76
N GLY A 192 5.15 -11.41 -1.07
CA GLY A 192 5.04 -12.48 -2.07
C GLY A 192 4.04 -13.58 -1.68
N LYS A 193 3.95 -13.92 -0.39
CA LYS A 193 2.97 -14.90 0.13
C LYS A 193 1.55 -14.36 0.04
N ASP A 194 1.38 -13.07 0.34
CA ASP A 194 0.08 -12.41 0.30
C ASP A 194 -0.41 -12.24 -1.15
N LEU A 195 0.50 -11.95 -2.08
CA LEU A 195 0.20 -11.93 -3.51
C LEU A 195 -0.27 -13.30 -4.00
N HIS A 196 0.48 -14.36 -3.70
CA HIS A 196 0.11 -15.72 -4.09
C HIS A 196 -1.25 -16.13 -3.52
N LYS A 197 -1.48 -15.93 -2.22
CA LYS A 197 -2.77 -16.23 -1.58
C LYS A 197 -3.91 -15.42 -2.19
N SER A 198 -3.66 -14.15 -2.51
CA SER A 198 -4.65 -13.31 -3.19
C SER A 198 -4.98 -13.80 -4.59
N THR A 199 -4.00 -14.29 -5.35
CA THR A 199 -4.22 -14.85 -6.69
C THR A 199 -5.03 -16.15 -6.62
N VAL A 200 -4.70 -17.06 -5.70
CA VAL A 200 -5.48 -18.29 -5.48
C VAL A 200 -6.93 -17.97 -5.12
N LYS A 201 -7.16 -17.04 -4.19
CA LYS A 201 -8.52 -16.64 -3.82
C LYS A 201 -9.32 -16.07 -5.00
N LYS A 202 -8.67 -15.30 -5.88
CA LYS A 202 -9.32 -14.75 -7.08
C LYS A 202 -9.74 -15.84 -8.05
N LEU A 203 -8.87 -16.83 -8.29
CA LEU A 203 -9.20 -18.00 -9.10
C LEU A 203 -10.40 -18.76 -8.53
N GLU A 204 -10.42 -19.02 -7.22
CA GLU A 204 -11.52 -19.72 -6.54
C GLU A 204 -12.82 -18.91 -6.59
N THR A 205 -12.74 -17.59 -6.39
CA THR A 205 -13.91 -16.71 -6.48
C THR A 205 -14.51 -16.74 -7.88
N LEU A 206 -13.64 -16.80 -8.88
CA LEU A 206 -14.03 -16.81 -10.27
C LEU A 206 -14.62 -18.16 -10.70
N SER A 207 -14.05 -19.27 -10.24
CA SER A 207 -14.60 -20.60 -10.50
C SER A 207 -15.99 -20.75 -9.87
N LYS A 208 -16.14 -20.34 -8.60
CA LYS A 208 -17.44 -20.35 -7.89
C LYS A 208 -18.47 -19.47 -8.59
N SER A 209 -18.08 -18.29 -9.05
CA SER A 209 -19.00 -17.42 -9.78
C SER A 209 -19.50 -18.05 -11.07
N VAL A 210 -18.65 -18.76 -11.81
CA VAL A 210 -19.04 -19.46 -13.04
C VAL A 210 -19.90 -20.68 -12.72
N GLU A 211 -19.51 -21.48 -11.74
CA GLU A 211 -20.25 -22.66 -11.28
C GLU A 211 -21.69 -22.30 -10.89
N VAL A 212 -21.87 -21.24 -10.09
CA VAL A 212 -23.19 -20.74 -9.70
C VAL A 212 -24.00 -20.26 -10.92
N CYS A 213 -23.38 -19.50 -11.83
CA CYS A 213 -24.06 -19.05 -13.05
C CYS A 213 -24.50 -20.23 -13.95
N VAL A 214 -23.70 -21.28 -13.99
CA VAL A 214 -23.98 -22.48 -14.80
C VAL A 214 -25.10 -23.30 -14.17
N ASN A 215 -25.08 -23.53 -12.85
CA ASN A 215 -26.15 -24.26 -12.16
C ASN A 215 -27.49 -23.54 -12.31
N GLU A 216 -27.52 -22.21 -12.11
CA GLU A 216 -28.74 -21.41 -12.29
C GLU A 216 -29.30 -21.50 -13.72
N TYR A 217 -28.44 -21.59 -14.74
CA TYR A 217 -28.87 -21.74 -16.12
C TYR A 217 -29.53 -23.10 -16.42
N PHE A 218 -29.03 -24.17 -15.79
CA PHE A 218 -29.51 -25.53 -16.04
C PHE A 218 -30.69 -25.91 -15.11
N GLU A 219 -30.74 -25.39 -13.88
CA GLU A 219 -31.88 -25.59 -12.97
C GLU A 219 -33.18 -24.98 -13.50
N ASP A 220 -33.09 -23.87 -14.25
CA ASP A 220 -34.23 -23.26 -14.96
C ASP A 220 -34.77 -24.13 -16.13
N GLN A 221 -34.05 -25.17 -16.57
CA GLN A 221 -34.50 -26.09 -17.64
C GLN A 221 -35.21 -27.34 -17.13
N ASP A 222 -34.96 -27.77 -15.90
CA ASP A 222 -35.48 -29.03 -15.36
C ASP A 222 -36.74 -28.86 -14.49
N THR A 223 -37.14 -27.61 -14.17
CA THR A 223 -38.24 -27.32 -13.24
C THR A 223 -39.55 -27.00 -13.96
N GLU A 224 -39.96 -27.85 -14.89
CA GLU A 224 -41.38 -28.03 -15.17
C GLU A 224 -41.92 -29.07 -14.18
N VAL A 225 -42.81 -28.63 -13.28
CA VAL A 225 -43.65 -29.44 -12.39
C VAL A 225 -43.05 -29.76 -10.99
N MET A 226 -43.49 -28.96 -9.99
CA MET A 226 -43.68 -29.31 -8.56
C MET A 226 -42.60 -28.84 -7.56
N GLU A 227 -42.77 -27.66 -6.93
CA GLU A 227 -42.61 -27.44 -5.46
C GLU A 227 -42.75 -25.96 -5.01
N VAL A 228 -43.97 -25.40 -5.08
CA VAL A 228 -44.27 -23.98 -4.78
C VAL A 228 -44.13 -23.58 -3.28
N ILE A 229 -43.67 -24.46 -2.37
CA ILE A 229 -43.68 -24.15 -0.92
C ILE A 229 -42.31 -24.32 -0.22
N HIS A 230 -41.34 -25.05 -0.78
CA HIS A 230 -39.98 -25.17 -0.19
C HIS A 230 -38.99 -24.10 -0.71
N GLU A 231 -39.27 -23.50 -1.87
CA GLU A 231 -38.37 -22.62 -2.64
C GLU A 231 -38.06 -21.25 -2.01
N VAL A 232 -38.92 -20.69 -1.15
CA VAL A 232 -38.77 -19.28 -0.69
C VAL A 232 -37.56 -19.11 0.25
N SER A 233 -37.12 -20.17 0.92
CA SER A 233 -35.93 -20.14 1.77
C SER A 233 -34.63 -20.41 0.98
N GLU A 234 -34.65 -21.30 -0.01
CA GLU A 234 -33.49 -21.65 -0.84
C GLU A 234 -33.21 -20.58 -1.92
N GLN A 235 -34.23 -20.03 -2.59
CA GLN A 235 -34.05 -18.92 -3.52
C GLN A 235 -33.45 -17.65 -2.87
N ASN A 236 -33.70 -17.43 -1.58
CA ASN A 236 -33.10 -16.32 -0.83
C ASN A 236 -31.62 -16.57 -0.49
N SER A 237 -31.22 -17.83 -0.25
CA SER A 237 -29.81 -18.18 -0.09
C SER A 237 -29.06 -18.13 -1.42
N ASP A 238 -29.67 -18.58 -2.52
CA ASP A 238 -29.00 -18.63 -3.82
C ASP A 238 -28.81 -17.24 -4.42
N LYS A 239 -29.82 -16.38 -4.35
CA LYS A 239 -29.67 -14.95 -4.72
C LYS A 239 -28.60 -14.24 -3.90
N LYS A 240 -28.45 -14.60 -2.62
CA LYS A 240 -27.41 -14.03 -1.75
C LYS A 240 -26.02 -14.56 -2.12
N LEU A 241 -25.89 -15.84 -2.46
CA LEU A 241 -24.64 -16.44 -2.93
C LEU A 241 -24.19 -15.86 -4.28
N ILE A 242 -25.14 -15.64 -5.19
CA ILE A 242 -24.93 -14.99 -6.47
C ILE A 242 -24.44 -13.54 -6.28
N ASP A 243 -25.09 -12.75 -5.43
CA ASP A 243 -24.66 -11.38 -5.10
C ASP A 243 -23.28 -11.34 -4.43
N GLU A 244 -22.98 -12.30 -3.55
CA GLU A 244 -21.64 -12.45 -2.95
C GLU A 244 -20.56 -12.79 -3.99
N CYS A 245 -20.86 -13.69 -4.95
CA CYS A 245 -19.95 -14.03 -6.04
C CYS A 245 -19.73 -12.84 -6.99
N TYR A 246 -20.80 -12.14 -7.37
CA TYR A 246 -20.74 -10.95 -8.20
C TYR A 246 -19.89 -9.85 -7.55
N LYS A 247 -20.12 -9.56 -6.26
CA LYS A 247 -19.26 -8.66 -5.46
C LYS A 247 -17.81 -9.15 -5.41
N GLY A 248 -17.59 -10.45 -5.31
CA GLY A 248 -16.27 -11.07 -5.38
C GLY A 248 -15.54 -10.77 -6.69
N VAL A 249 -16.23 -10.87 -7.82
CA VAL A 249 -15.70 -10.56 -9.15
C VAL A 249 -15.44 -9.05 -9.32
N LEU A 250 -16.33 -8.18 -8.84
CA LEU A 250 -16.09 -6.73 -8.84
C LEU A 250 -14.83 -6.35 -8.04
N ASN A 251 -14.68 -6.90 -6.84
CA ASN A 251 -13.48 -6.71 -6.02
C ASN A 251 -12.20 -7.21 -6.70
N LEU A 252 -12.30 -8.25 -7.54
CA LEU A 252 -11.20 -8.73 -8.37
C LEU A 252 -10.85 -7.70 -9.45
N LEU A 253 -11.82 -7.07 -10.10
CA LEU A 253 -11.57 -6.04 -11.13
C LEU A 253 -10.80 -4.85 -10.55
N ASP A 254 -11.17 -4.39 -9.36
CA ASP A 254 -10.53 -3.24 -8.68
C ASP A 254 -9.14 -3.55 -8.08
N SER A 255 -8.73 -4.82 -8.09
CA SER A 255 -7.53 -5.27 -7.37
C SER A 255 -6.18 -4.94 -8.05
N LYS A 256 -6.17 -4.31 -9.23
CA LYS A 256 -4.96 -4.10 -10.05
C LYS A 256 -3.84 -3.38 -9.29
N SER A 257 -4.15 -2.20 -8.76
CA SER A 257 -3.18 -1.38 -8.03
C SER A 257 -2.62 -2.08 -6.78
N LYS A 258 -3.42 -2.95 -6.15
CA LYS A 258 -3.00 -3.72 -4.98
C LYS A 258 -2.01 -4.83 -5.37
N ASP A 259 -2.27 -5.54 -6.45
CA ASP A 259 -1.38 -6.60 -6.95
C ASP A 259 -0.04 -6.05 -7.40
N GLU A 260 -0.04 -4.92 -8.11
CA GLU A 260 1.17 -4.23 -8.56
C GLU A 260 2.04 -3.80 -7.37
N LYS A 261 1.45 -3.19 -6.34
CA LYS A 261 2.16 -2.82 -5.10
C LYS A 261 2.72 -4.03 -4.37
N LEU A 262 1.96 -5.12 -4.30
CA LEU A 262 2.41 -6.36 -3.68
C LEU A 262 3.56 -7.00 -4.47
N ALA A 263 3.50 -6.98 -5.80
CA ALA A 263 4.55 -7.51 -6.67
C ALA A 263 5.83 -6.67 -6.60
N GLN A 264 5.70 -5.34 -6.58
CA GLN A 264 6.84 -4.44 -6.37
C GLN A 264 7.51 -4.73 -5.04
N SER A 265 6.74 -4.79 -3.95
CA SER A 265 7.27 -5.11 -2.61
C SER A 265 7.92 -6.49 -2.58
N ALA A 266 7.31 -7.51 -3.19
CA ALA A 266 7.85 -8.87 -3.26
C ALA A 266 9.18 -8.95 -4.04
N SER A 267 9.41 -8.06 -5.01
CA SER A 267 10.67 -8.02 -5.76
C SER A 267 11.89 -7.60 -4.92
N TRP A 268 11.65 -6.93 -3.78
CA TRP A 268 12.67 -6.54 -2.80
C TRP A 268 12.92 -7.61 -1.73
N GLU A 269 12.06 -8.62 -1.64
CA GLU A 269 12.14 -9.73 -0.66
C GLU A 269 13.13 -10.84 -1.07
N ARG A 270 14.21 -10.48 -1.78
CA ARG A 270 15.15 -11.43 -2.43
C ARG A 270 15.84 -12.40 -1.48
N TRP A 271 16.02 -12.01 -0.21
CA TRP A 271 16.90 -12.69 0.74
C TRP A 271 16.27 -13.88 1.48
N CYS A 272 14.98 -14.18 1.30
CA CYS A 272 14.30 -15.11 2.21
C CYS A 272 13.58 -16.30 1.58
N THR A 273 13.74 -16.58 0.28
CA THR A 273 13.37 -17.90 -0.24
C THR A 273 14.61 -18.79 -0.20
N ARG A 274 14.48 -19.96 0.46
CA ARG A 274 15.52 -20.98 0.70
C ARG A 274 16.36 -21.37 -0.54
N ASN A 275 15.90 -21.05 -1.74
CA ASN A 275 16.57 -21.36 -3.00
C ASN A 275 17.07 -20.13 -3.79
N CYS A 276 16.98 -18.90 -3.27
CA CYS A 276 17.41 -17.66 -3.96
C CYS A 276 16.97 -17.56 -5.44
N ARG A 277 15.87 -18.24 -5.80
CA ARG A 277 15.37 -18.24 -7.17
C ARG A 277 14.60 -16.95 -7.39
N ARG A 278 14.89 -16.28 -8.49
CA ARG A 278 14.20 -15.07 -8.92
C ARG A 278 12.76 -15.43 -9.26
N TYR A 279 11.86 -15.35 -8.27
CA TYR A 279 10.44 -15.54 -8.51
C TYR A 279 9.95 -14.43 -9.45
N PRO A 280 9.31 -14.78 -10.57
CA PRO A 280 8.84 -13.80 -11.53
C PRO A 280 7.55 -13.17 -11.04
N TRP A 281 7.62 -12.32 -10.01
CA TRP A 281 6.43 -11.66 -9.43
C TRP A 281 5.63 -10.85 -10.48
N GLN A 282 6.28 -10.40 -11.54
CA GLN A 282 5.61 -9.75 -12.68
C GLN A 282 4.68 -10.70 -13.47
N GLN A 283 4.94 -12.02 -13.46
CA GLN A 283 4.01 -13.00 -14.04
C GLN A 283 2.72 -13.11 -13.24
N TYR A 284 2.75 -12.91 -11.91
CA TYR A 284 1.52 -12.86 -11.10
C TYR A 284 0.65 -11.65 -11.45
N VAL A 285 1.27 -10.50 -11.77
CA VAL A 285 0.54 -9.31 -12.23
C VAL A 285 -0.13 -9.59 -13.58
N LYS A 286 0.63 -10.16 -14.53
CA LYS A 286 0.09 -10.57 -15.84
C LYS A 286 -1.05 -11.59 -15.71
N LEU A 287 -0.91 -12.57 -14.82
CA LEU A 287 -1.97 -13.53 -14.52
C LEU A 287 -3.20 -12.82 -13.93
N GLY A 288 -2.99 -11.84 -13.05
CA GLY A 288 -4.06 -10.98 -12.55
C GLY A 288 -4.81 -10.24 -13.66
N ASP A 289 -4.11 -9.76 -14.69
CA ASP A 289 -4.74 -9.10 -15.85
C ASP A 289 -5.59 -10.06 -16.67
N VAL A 290 -5.10 -11.27 -16.93
CA VAL A 290 -5.88 -12.33 -17.60
C VAL A 290 -7.13 -12.70 -16.77
N LEU A 291 -6.99 -12.82 -15.45
CA LEU A 291 -8.11 -13.09 -14.56
C LEU A 291 -9.16 -11.98 -14.56
N ARG A 292 -8.76 -10.72 -14.72
CA ARG A 292 -9.68 -9.59 -14.90
C ARG A 292 -10.44 -9.69 -16.21
N HIS A 293 -9.76 -10.04 -17.30
CA HIS A 293 -10.42 -10.29 -18.58
C HIS A 293 -11.49 -11.37 -18.48
N PHE A 294 -11.19 -12.48 -17.83
CA PHE A 294 -12.18 -13.51 -17.56
C PHE A 294 -13.27 -13.02 -16.58
N GLY A 295 -12.92 -12.20 -15.60
CA GLY A 295 -13.89 -11.54 -14.71
C GLY A 295 -14.93 -10.70 -15.46
N TYR A 296 -14.54 -9.97 -16.51
CA TYR A 296 -15.50 -9.26 -17.35
C TYR A 296 -16.47 -10.21 -18.07
N ALA A 297 -15.99 -11.37 -18.53
CA ALA A 297 -16.84 -12.39 -19.13
C ALA A 297 -17.82 -13.00 -18.11
N ALA A 298 -17.36 -13.26 -16.88
CA ALA A 298 -18.22 -13.74 -15.79
C ALA A 298 -19.30 -12.70 -15.41
N VAL A 299 -18.96 -11.41 -15.37
CA VAL A 299 -19.93 -10.33 -15.16
C VAL A 299 -20.96 -10.27 -16.30
N ALA A 300 -20.51 -10.40 -17.55
CA ALA A 300 -21.40 -10.43 -18.70
C ALA A 300 -22.36 -11.63 -18.64
N LEU A 301 -21.86 -12.82 -18.30
CA LEU A 301 -22.66 -14.03 -18.11
C LEU A 301 -23.75 -13.82 -17.05
N HIS A 302 -23.37 -13.28 -15.89
CA HIS A 302 -24.31 -12.96 -14.83
C HIS A 302 -25.38 -11.92 -15.27
N GLY A 303 -24.97 -10.93 -16.07
CA GLY A 303 -25.90 -9.96 -16.67
C GLY A 303 -26.89 -10.59 -17.65
N CYS A 304 -26.43 -11.53 -18.48
CA CYS A 304 -27.28 -12.28 -19.41
C CYS A 304 -28.32 -13.13 -18.67
N LEU A 305 -27.91 -13.88 -17.64
CA LEU A 305 -28.82 -14.70 -16.82
C LEU A 305 -29.92 -13.87 -16.18
N ASN A 306 -29.56 -12.77 -15.50
CA ASN A 306 -30.53 -11.84 -14.91
C ASN A 306 -31.51 -11.23 -15.93
N SER A 307 -31.09 -11.08 -17.19
CA SER A 307 -31.97 -10.57 -18.26
C SER A 307 -32.94 -11.64 -18.78
N GLN A 308 -32.49 -12.90 -18.90
CA GLN A 308 -33.32 -14.03 -19.34
C GLN A 308 -34.38 -14.38 -18.30
N ILE A 309 -34.02 -14.43 -17.00
CA ILE A 309 -34.95 -14.66 -15.90
C ILE A 309 -36.08 -13.61 -15.90
N LYS A 310 -35.74 -12.34 -16.14
CA LYS A 310 -36.73 -11.24 -16.23
C LYS A 310 -37.65 -11.37 -17.43
N LEU A 311 -37.20 -11.99 -18.53
CA LEU A 311 -38.03 -12.23 -19.70
C LEU A 311 -38.95 -13.44 -19.49
N SER A 312 -38.43 -14.55 -18.98
CA SER A 312 -39.21 -15.76 -18.67
C SER A 312 -40.35 -15.48 -17.69
N GLY A 313 -40.06 -14.80 -16.57
CA GLY A 313 -41.09 -14.42 -15.59
C GLY A 313 -42.15 -13.44 -16.10
N LYS A 314 -41.83 -12.58 -17.08
CA LYS A 314 -42.80 -11.69 -17.72
C LYS A 314 -43.70 -12.41 -18.71
N THR A 315 -43.16 -13.36 -19.46
CA THR A 315 -43.94 -14.19 -20.39
C THR A 315 -44.93 -15.07 -19.62
N PHE A 316 -44.49 -15.65 -18.50
CA PHE A 316 -45.34 -16.45 -17.62
C PHE A 316 -46.48 -15.62 -17.00
N ALA A 317 -46.18 -14.40 -16.52
CA ALA A 317 -47.20 -13.50 -15.96
C ALA A 317 -48.26 -13.08 -16.99
N LEU A 318 -47.90 -12.98 -18.28
CA LEU A 318 -48.85 -12.68 -19.35
C LEU A 318 -49.72 -13.89 -19.71
N GLN A 319 -49.19 -15.12 -19.63
CA GLN A 319 -49.96 -16.35 -19.87
C GLN A 319 -50.94 -16.70 -18.73
N THR A 320 -50.72 -16.22 -17.50
CA THR A 320 -51.66 -16.43 -16.37
C THR A 320 -52.84 -15.45 -16.33
N PHE A 321 -52.92 -14.51 -17.27
CA PHE A 321 -53.99 -13.49 -17.35
C PHE A 321 -54.96 -13.67 -18.53
N GLU A 322 -54.83 -14.75 -19.32
CA GLU A 322 -55.87 -15.25 -20.24
C GLU A 322 -56.61 -16.45 -19.62
#